data_AF-A0A961JF94-F1
#
_entry.id   AF-A0A961JF94-F1
#
_cell.length_a   1.000
_cell.length_b   1.000
_cell.length_c   1.000
_cell.angle_alpha   90.00
_cell.angle_beta   90.00
_cell.angle_gamma   90.00
#
_symmetry.space_group_name_H-M   'P 1'
#
loop_
_entity.id
_entity.type
_entity.pdbx_description
1 polymer ?
#
loop_
_entity_poly.entity_id
_entity_poly.type
_entity_poly.pdbx_seq_one_letter_code
_entity_poly.pdbx_strand_id
1 'polypeptide(L)'
;MTLLVLGIVLWIFSHSYKRLMPGFRARIGEEPGKGVAALTALAGVVLTVIGYRMAPVVPVYTPIPGMGHLVNLTMLVAIYLLGAGGMNTWVTTKIRHNMLTGALIWAVSHLLVNGDVASILLFGGMALWAVLSMVLIGRAKPWVKPVPKGAKQEVILIVATLALYAVITGIHLWLGYNPFLGTYP
;
A
#
# COMPACT_ATOMS: atom_id res chain seq x y z
N MET A 1 -19.73 -3.51 3.48
CA MET A 1 -18.98 -4.65 2.92
C MET A 1 -18.82 -4.58 1.40
N THR A 2 -19.90 -4.49 0.62
CA THR A 2 -19.82 -4.49 -0.86
C THR A 2 -18.90 -3.40 -1.44
N LEU A 3 -19.01 -2.15 -0.96
CA LEU A 3 -18.16 -1.05 -1.44
C LEU A 3 -16.68 -1.28 -1.16
N LEU A 4 -16.35 -1.87 -0.01
CA LEU A 4 -14.98 -2.21 0.37
C LEU A 4 -14.40 -3.24 -0.60
N VAL A 5 -15.12 -4.34 -0.85
CA VAL A 5 -14.70 -5.39 -1.78
C VAL A 5 -14.55 -4.83 -3.19
N LEU A 6 -15.51 -4.01 -3.66
CA LEU A 6 -15.43 -3.38 -4.96
C LEU A 6 -14.20 -2.45 -5.08
N GLY A 7 -13.93 -1.67 -4.03
CA GLY A 7 -12.74 -0.80 -3.97
C GLY A 7 -11.43 -1.58 -4.10
N ILE A 8 -11.32 -2.69 -3.36
CA ILE A 8 -10.15 -3.60 -3.43
C ILE A 8 -10.02 -4.21 -4.82
N VAL A 9 -11.12 -4.69 -5.42
CA VAL A 9 -11.10 -5.26 -6.78
C VAL A 9 -10.64 -4.24 -7.80
N LEU A 10 -11.15 -3.00 -7.74
CA LEU A 10 -10.74 -1.93 -8.65
C LEU A 10 -9.27 -1.55 -8.47
N TRP A 11 -8.77 -1.53 -7.23
CA TRP A 11 -7.35 -1.33 -6.95
C TRP A 11 -6.49 -2.43 -7.58
N ILE A 12 -6.82 -3.70 -7.32
CA ILE A 12 -6.07 -4.85 -7.86
C ILE A 12 -6.09 -4.82 -9.39
N PHE A 13 -7.26 -4.54 -9.98
CA PHE A 13 -7.42 -4.43 -11.40
C PHE A 13 -6.56 -3.31 -11.98
N SER A 14 -6.60 -2.09 -11.44
CA SER A 14 -5.84 -0.96 -11.96
C SER A 14 -4.32 -1.19 -11.97
N HIS A 15 -3.81 -1.99 -11.03
CA HIS A 15 -2.39 -2.32 -10.95
C HIS A 15 -1.99 -3.59 -11.72
N SER A 16 -2.96 -4.42 -12.13
CA SER A 16 -2.70 -5.73 -12.74
C SER A 16 -3.15 -5.82 -14.19
N TYR A 17 -4.06 -4.95 -14.64
CA TYR A 17 -4.70 -5.07 -15.97
C TYR A 17 -3.69 -4.98 -17.12
N LYS A 18 -2.58 -4.24 -16.99
CA LYS A 18 -1.52 -4.21 -18.02
C LYS A 18 -0.94 -5.60 -18.28
N ARG A 19 -0.87 -6.45 -17.23
CA ARG A 19 -0.39 -7.83 -17.34
C ARG A 19 -1.51 -8.79 -17.74
N LEU A 20 -2.70 -8.62 -17.20
CA LEU A 20 -3.84 -9.53 -17.43
C LEU A 20 -4.51 -9.32 -18.80
N MET A 21 -4.45 -8.09 -19.33
CA MET A 21 -5.14 -7.68 -20.55
C MET A 21 -4.23 -6.86 -21.48
N PRO A 22 -3.10 -7.42 -21.96
CA PRO A 22 -2.15 -6.69 -22.79
C PRO A 22 -2.77 -6.19 -24.11
N GLY A 23 -3.71 -6.95 -24.69
CA GLY A 23 -4.42 -6.56 -25.91
C GLY A 23 -5.33 -5.33 -25.72
N PHE A 24 -6.03 -5.24 -24.58
CA PHE A 24 -6.81 -4.04 -24.24
C PHE A 24 -5.90 -2.81 -24.10
N ARG A 25 -4.76 -3.00 -23.43
CA ARG A 25 -3.77 -1.94 -23.22
C ARG A 25 -3.16 -1.42 -24.54
N ALA A 26 -2.92 -2.33 -25.50
CA ALA A 26 -2.43 -1.98 -26.82
C ALA A 26 -3.45 -1.16 -27.62
N ARG A 27 -4.75 -1.48 -27.50
CA ARG A 27 -5.83 -0.77 -28.20
C ARG A 27 -6.04 0.66 -27.72
N ILE A 28 -5.94 0.91 -26.41
CA ILE A 28 -6.18 2.25 -25.84
C ILE A 28 -4.97 3.19 -25.90
N GLY A 29 -3.79 2.70 -26.26
CA GLY A 29 -2.56 3.52 -26.37
C GLY A 29 -1.93 3.87 -25.02
N GLU A 30 -0.60 4.11 -25.00
CA GLU A 30 0.22 4.24 -23.80
C GLU A 30 -0.29 5.29 -22.78
N GLU A 31 -0.42 6.54 -23.18
CA GLU A 31 -0.82 7.61 -22.26
C GLU A 31 -2.27 7.49 -21.76
N PRO A 32 -3.29 7.25 -22.62
CA PRO A 32 -4.67 7.08 -22.15
C PRO A 32 -4.82 5.90 -21.18
N GLY A 33 -4.10 4.81 -21.39
CA GLY A 33 -4.11 3.67 -20.47
C GLY A 33 -3.57 4.00 -19.07
N LYS A 34 -2.59 4.90 -18.95
CA LYS A 34 -2.12 5.37 -17.63
C LYS A 34 -3.22 6.19 -16.94
N GLY A 35 -3.92 7.06 -17.68
CA GLY A 35 -5.05 7.83 -17.16
C GLY A 35 -6.19 6.94 -16.65
N VAL A 36 -6.59 5.93 -17.43
CA VAL A 36 -7.61 4.94 -17.03
C VAL A 36 -7.18 4.20 -15.76
N ALA A 37 -5.92 3.78 -15.68
CA ALA A 37 -5.38 3.12 -14.49
C ALA A 37 -5.45 4.02 -13.26
N ALA A 38 -5.04 5.29 -13.40
CA ALA A 38 -5.04 6.26 -12.31
C ALA A 38 -6.46 6.55 -11.80
N LEU A 39 -7.41 6.80 -12.71
CA LEU A 39 -8.82 7.02 -12.35
C LEU A 39 -9.44 5.80 -11.67
N THR A 40 -9.14 4.60 -12.19
CA THR A 40 -9.64 3.35 -11.60
C THR A 40 -9.04 3.11 -10.21
N ALA A 41 -7.74 3.39 -10.03
CA ALA A 41 -7.09 3.32 -8.73
C ALA A 41 -7.70 4.32 -7.74
N LEU A 42 -7.93 5.56 -8.17
CA LEU A 42 -8.56 6.59 -7.34
C LEU A 42 -9.98 6.20 -6.92
N ALA A 43 -10.81 5.73 -7.86
CA ALA A 43 -12.14 5.20 -7.55
C ALA A 43 -12.05 4.03 -6.57
N GLY A 44 -11.08 3.12 -6.75
CA GLY A 44 -10.80 2.02 -5.83
C GLY A 44 -10.49 2.49 -4.40
N VAL A 45 -9.63 3.51 -4.25
CA VAL A 45 -9.33 4.11 -2.94
C VAL A 45 -10.57 4.74 -2.31
N VAL A 46 -11.31 5.58 -3.05
CA VAL A 46 -12.51 6.25 -2.54
C VAL A 46 -13.54 5.23 -2.04
N LEU A 47 -13.82 4.19 -2.84
CA LEU A 47 -14.76 3.13 -2.47
C LEU A 47 -14.27 2.31 -1.28
N THR A 48 -12.97 2.05 -1.19
CA THR A 48 -12.36 1.38 -0.03
C THR A 48 -12.55 2.20 1.24
N VAL A 49 -12.25 3.51 1.21
CA VAL A 49 -12.39 4.40 2.36
C VAL A 49 -13.84 4.48 2.82
N ILE A 50 -14.78 4.75 1.90
CA ILE A 50 -16.21 4.81 2.22
C ILE A 50 -16.70 3.45 2.74
N GLY A 51 -16.35 2.37 2.05
CA GLY A 51 -16.78 1.01 2.39
C GLY A 51 -16.25 0.51 3.72
N TYR A 52 -15.03 0.89 4.10
CA TYR A 52 -14.43 0.60 5.39
C TYR A 52 -15.11 1.40 6.51
N ARG A 53 -15.36 2.70 6.31
CA ARG A 53 -16.04 3.53 7.33
C ARG A 53 -17.49 3.13 7.59
N MET A 54 -18.17 2.58 6.58
CA MET A 54 -19.54 2.06 6.70
C MET A 54 -19.59 0.60 7.21
N ALA A 55 -18.44 -0.05 7.40
CA ALA A 55 -18.38 -1.42 7.85
C ALA A 55 -18.85 -1.54 9.31
N PRO A 56 -19.70 -2.53 9.64
CA PRO A 56 -19.82 -2.92 11.04
C PRO A 56 -18.48 -3.49 11.52
N VAL A 57 -18.13 -3.18 12.77
CA VAL A 57 -16.99 -3.82 13.43
C VAL A 57 -17.42 -5.22 13.85
N VAL A 58 -16.91 -6.23 13.14
CA VAL A 58 -17.12 -7.64 13.45
C VAL A 58 -15.78 -8.22 13.87
N PRO A 59 -15.51 -8.37 15.18
CA PRO A 59 -14.22 -8.85 15.68
C PRO A 59 -13.93 -10.29 15.24
N VAL A 60 -12.68 -10.58 14.93
CA VAL A 60 -12.16 -11.92 14.58
C VAL A 60 -11.04 -12.34 15.53
N TYR A 61 -10.16 -11.40 15.89
CA TYR A 61 -9.15 -11.59 16.92
C TYR A 61 -8.90 -10.30 17.69
N THR A 62 -8.37 -10.43 18.90
CA THR A 62 -7.94 -9.28 19.70
C THR A 62 -6.49 -8.94 19.33
N PRO A 63 -6.20 -7.72 18.85
CA PRO A 63 -4.82 -7.29 18.61
C PRO A 63 -4.00 -7.31 19.90
N ILE A 64 -2.68 -7.57 19.78
CA ILE A 64 -1.79 -7.61 20.94
C ILE A 64 -1.64 -6.18 21.51
N PRO A 65 -1.87 -5.96 22.82
CA PRO A 65 -1.71 -4.64 23.44
C PRO A 65 -0.29 -4.07 23.23
N GLY A 66 -0.19 -2.75 23.01
CA GLY A 66 1.09 -2.06 22.88
C GLY A 66 1.77 -2.14 21.50
N MET A 67 1.20 -2.88 20.54
CA MET A 67 1.77 -3.01 19.18
C MET A 67 1.84 -1.69 18.38
N GLY A 68 1.21 -0.61 18.86
CA GLY A 68 1.01 0.62 18.12
C GLY A 68 2.34 1.34 17.89
N HIS A 69 3.26 1.24 18.84
CA HIS A 69 4.62 1.77 18.69
C HIS A 69 5.39 1.04 17.58
N LEU A 70 5.28 -0.29 17.51
CA LEU A 70 5.90 -1.09 16.45
C LEU A 70 5.26 -0.78 15.09
N VAL A 71 3.93 -0.66 15.05
CA VAL A 71 3.22 -0.30 13.81
C VAL A 71 3.65 1.08 13.32
N ASN A 72 3.73 2.08 14.20
CA ASN A 72 4.20 3.42 13.82
C ASN A 72 5.62 3.41 13.25
N LEU A 73 6.55 2.67 13.87
CA LEU A 73 7.91 2.51 13.34
C LEU A 73 7.91 1.82 11.97
N THR A 74 7.17 0.73 11.83
CA THR A 74 7.08 0.01 10.55
C THR A 74 6.37 0.82 9.46
N MET A 75 5.49 1.77 9.81
CA MET A 75 4.88 2.69 8.85
C MET A 75 5.89 3.67 8.24
N LEU A 76 6.86 4.16 9.00
CA LEU A 76 7.96 4.94 8.43
C LEU A 76 8.76 4.13 7.40
N VAL A 77 9.05 2.87 7.71
CA VAL A 77 9.74 1.95 6.79
C VAL A 77 8.89 1.69 5.55
N ALA A 78 7.59 1.42 5.72
CA ALA A 78 6.67 1.17 4.62
C ALA A 78 6.59 2.37 3.66
N ILE A 79 6.42 3.58 4.19
CA ILE A 79 6.32 4.81 3.39
C ILE A 79 7.65 5.09 2.68
N TYR A 80 8.78 4.93 3.35
CA TYR A 80 10.11 5.07 2.72
C TYR A 80 10.26 4.11 1.52
N LEU A 81 9.88 2.84 1.69
CA LEU A 81 9.95 1.84 0.62
C LEU A 81 8.99 2.11 -0.55
N LEU A 82 7.81 2.69 -0.28
CA LEU A 82 6.88 3.13 -1.33
C LEU A 82 7.53 4.18 -2.25
N GLY A 83 8.27 5.15 -1.70
CA GLY A 83 8.95 6.19 -2.48
C GLY A 83 10.29 5.75 -3.08
N ALA A 84 11.00 4.82 -2.43
CA ALA A 84 12.34 4.38 -2.83
C ALA A 84 12.43 3.92 -4.29
N GLY A 85 11.46 3.14 -4.75
CA GLY A 85 11.44 2.59 -6.11
C GLY A 85 11.39 3.66 -7.21
N GLY A 86 10.71 4.78 -6.98
CA GLY A 86 10.65 5.88 -7.94
C GLY A 86 11.89 6.78 -7.94
N MET A 87 12.63 6.79 -6.82
CA MET A 87 13.77 7.67 -6.60
C MET A 87 15.14 7.01 -6.80
N ASN A 88 15.19 5.67 -6.94
CA ASN A 88 16.42 4.88 -7.04
C ASN A 88 17.40 5.18 -5.89
N THR A 89 16.92 5.07 -4.65
CA THR A 89 17.74 5.16 -3.44
C THR A 89 18.55 3.87 -3.21
N TRP A 90 19.52 3.88 -2.30
CA TRP A 90 20.39 2.76 -1.94
C TRP A 90 19.61 1.49 -1.63
N VAL A 91 18.46 1.58 -0.95
CA VAL A 91 17.65 0.40 -0.62
C VAL A 91 17.17 -0.35 -1.87
N THR A 92 17.01 0.33 -3.00
CA THR A 92 16.61 -0.30 -4.28
C THR A 92 17.66 -1.28 -4.81
N THR A 93 18.90 -1.17 -4.32
CA THR A 93 19.99 -2.10 -4.61
C THR A 93 19.91 -3.40 -3.79
N LYS A 94 19.08 -3.41 -2.74
CA LYS A 94 18.92 -4.51 -1.77
C LYS A 94 17.57 -5.19 -1.90
N ILE A 95 16.52 -4.39 -2.11
CA ILE A 95 15.15 -4.86 -2.23
C ILE A 95 14.69 -4.69 -3.68
N ARG A 96 14.27 -5.80 -4.28
CA ARG A 96 13.82 -5.83 -5.67
C ARG A 96 12.49 -5.10 -5.89
N HIS A 97 11.53 -5.28 -4.98
CA HIS A 97 10.15 -4.81 -5.14
C HIS A 97 9.77 -3.76 -4.10
N ASN A 98 10.58 -2.70 -3.94
CA ASN A 98 10.44 -1.69 -2.88
C ASN A 98 8.99 -1.27 -2.61
N MET A 99 8.24 -0.85 -3.65
CA MET A 99 6.85 -0.44 -3.48
C MET A 99 5.94 -1.56 -2.96
N LEU A 100 6.05 -2.78 -3.51
CA LEU A 100 5.24 -3.91 -3.04
C LEU A 100 5.66 -4.37 -1.65
N THR A 101 6.96 -4.25 -1.30
CA THR A 101 7.46 -4.56 0.03
C THR A 101 6.93 -3.56 1.05
N GLY A 102 6.94 -2.27 0.70
CA GLY A 102 6.30 -1.23 1.51
C GLY A 102 4.80 -1.49 1.70
N ALA A 103 4.08 -1.84 0.63
CA ALA A 103 2.66 -2.20 0.71
C ALA A 103 2.40 -3.45 1.57
N LEU A 104 3.28 -4.45 1.51
CA LEU A 104 3.16 -5.67 2.32
C LEU A 104 3.41 -5.37 3.81
N ILE A 105 4.46 -4.60 4.14
CA ILE A 105 4.72 -4.15 5.51
C ILE A 105 3.54 -3.32 6.01
N TRP A 106 3.05 -2.37 5.20
CA TRP A 106 1.86 -1.58 5.50
C TRP A 106 0.67 -2.48 5.87
N ALA A 107 0.34 -3.44 5.01
CA ALA A 107 -0.80 -4.32 5.22
C ALA A 107 -0.64 -5.19 6.48
N VAL A 108 0.50 -5.84 6.65
CA VAL A 108 0.75 -6.71 7.81
C VAL A 108 0.70 -5.91 9.11
N SER A 109 1.32 -4.72 9.16
CA SER A 109 1.28 -3.90 10.37
C SER A 109 -0.12 -3.45 10.73
N HIS A 110 -0.98 -3.14 9.75
CA HIS A 110 -2.37 -2.80 10.05
C HIS A 110 -3.15 -3.99 10.61
N LEU A 111 -2.88 -5.22 10.17
CA LEU A 111 -3.47 -6.42 10.78
C LEU A 111 -3.00 -6.62 12.24
N LEU A 112 -1.80 -6.18 12.61
CA LEU A 112 -1.32 -6.29 14.00
C LEU A 112 -2.15 -5.45 15.00
N VAL A 113 -2.91 -4.47 14.51
CA VAL A 113 -3.64 -3.50 15.33
C VAL A 113 -5.12 -3.37 14.98
N ASN A 114 -5.59 -4.06 13.94
CA ASN A 114 -7.00 -4.14 13.58
C ASN A 114 -7.41 -5.60 13.38
N GLY A 115 -8.30 -6.09 14.24
CA GLY A 115 -8.67 -7.50 14.33
C GLY A 115 -10.08 -7.85 13.83
N ASP A 116 -10.70 -6.98 13.03
CA ASP A 116 -12.05 -7.16 12.50
C ASP A 116 -12.10 -7.64 11.04
N VAL A 117 -13.27 -8.12 10.61
CA VAL A 117 -13.49 -8.64 9.24
C VAL A 117 -13.15 -7.62 8.15
N ALA A 118 -13.49 -6.33 8.32
CA ALA A 118 -13.25 -5.32 7.30
C ALA A 118 -11.75 -5.09 7.11
N SER A 119 -11.00 -5.05 8.21
CA SER A 119 -9.54 -4.96 8.23
C SER A 119 -8.88 -6.17 7.58
N ILE A 120 -9.34 -7.38 7.89
CA ILE A 120 -8.81 -8.59 7.27
C ILE A 120 -9.04 -8.58 5.76
N LEU A 121 -10.22 -8.19 5.30
CA LEU A 121 -10.50 -8.09 3.87
C LEU A 121 -9.61 -7.06 3.17
N LEU A 122 -9.48 -5.86 3.75
CA LEU A 122 -8.66 -4.80 3.19
C LEU A 122 -7.18 -5.17 3.21
N PHE A 123 -6.59 -5.27 4.39
CA PHE A 123 -5.15 -5.42 4.54
C PHE A 123 -4.70 -6.82 4.12
N GLY A 124 -5.47 -7.87 4.43
CA GLY A 124 -5.17 -9.22 3.96
C GLY A 124 -5.25 -9.33 2.43
N GLY A 125 -6.26 -8.73 1.81
CA GLY A 125 -6.38 -8.66 0.34
C GLY A 125 -5.20 -7.93 -0.31
N MET A 126 -4.77 -6.81 0.28
CA MET A 126 -3.62 -6.03 -0.21
C MET A 126 -2.29 -6.75 0.00
N ALA A 127 -2.11 -7.46 1.12
CA ALA A 127 -0.93 -8.30 1.37
C ALA A 127 -0.84 -9.44 0.34
N LEU A 128 -1.96 -10.15 0.11
CA LEU A 128 -2.05 -11.20 -0.90
C LEU A 128 -1.73 -10.66 -2.30
N TRP A 129 -2.34 -9.53 -2.68
CA TRP A 129 -2.06 -8.86 -3.95
C TRP A 129 -0.58 -8.48 -4.09
N ALA A 130 0.05 -7.94 -3.04
CA ALA A 130 1.45 -7.56 -3.07
C ALA A 130 2.36 -8.76 -3.32
N VAL A 131 2.17 -9.86 -2.59
CA VAL A 131 2.95 -11.10 -2.75
C VAL A 131 2.76 -11.70 -4.14
N LEU A 132 1.51 -11.85 -4.60
CA LEU A 132 1.22 -12.37 -5.94
C LEU A 132 1.86 -11.48 -7.03
N SER A 133 1.80 -10.16 -6.86
CA SER A 133 2.43 -9.22 -7.78
C SER A 133 3.95 -9.38 -7.83
N MET A 134 4.61 -9.55 -6.67
CA MET A 134 6.05 -9.81 -6.61
C MET A 134 6.41 -11.10 -7.36
N VAL A 135 5.69 -12.20 -7.11
CA VAL A 135 5.94 -13.50 -7.77
C VAL A 135 5.76 -13.38 -9.28
N LEU A 136 4.66 -12.76 -9.73
CA LEU A 136 4.36 -12.61 -11.17
C LEU A 136 5.39 -11.71 -11.87
N ILE A 137 5.82 -10.60 -11.25
CA ILE A 137 6.89 -9.76 -11.81
C ILE A 137 8.21 -10.53 -11.82
N GLY A 138 8.50 -11.25 -10.73
CA GLY A 138 9.71 -12.03 -10.53
C GLY A 138 9.92 -13.08 -11.61
N ARG A 139 8.83 -13.75 -12.02
CA ARG A 139 8.81 -14.74 -13.11
C ARG A 139 8.91 -14.10 -14.50
N ALA A 140 8.35 -12.90 -14.69
CA ALA A 140 8.26 -12.29 -16.01
C ALA A 140 9.55 -11.63 -16.49
N LYS A 141 10.40 -11.14 -15.57
CA LYS A 141 11.64 -10.43 -15.91
C LYS A 141 12.74 -10.78 -14.91
N PRO A 142 14.03 -10.82 -15.29
CA PRO A 142 15.12 -10.89 -14.32
C PRO A 142 15.22 -9.58 -13.52
N TRP A 143 15.83 -9.64 -12.32
CA TRP A 143 16.11 -8.42 -11.55
C TRP A 143 17.38 -7.77 -12.08
N VAL A 144 17.26 -6.55 -12.59
CA VAL A 144 18.40 -5.69 -12.86
C VAL A 144 18.54 -4.73 -11.68
N LYS A 145 19.68 -4.82 -11.00
CA LYS A 145 19.98 -4.00 -9.82
C LYS A 145 20.13 -2.53 -10.24
N PRO A 146 19.33 -1.59 -9.70
CA PRO A 146 19.46 -0.17 -10.03
C PRO A 146 20.78 0.42 -9.54
N VAL A 147 21.25 1.47 -10.22
CA VAL A 147 22.35 2.31 -9.71
C VAL A 147 21.73 3.40 -8.83
N PRO A 148 22.16 3.53 -7.56
CA PRO A 148 21.61 4.53 -6.66
C PRO A 148 22.01 5.94 -7.09
N LYS A 149 21.09 6.90 -6.99
CA LYS A 149 21.33 8.30 -7.41
C LYS A 149 22.15 9.14 -6.41
N GLY A 150 22.55 8.56 -5.28
CA GLY A 150 23.40 9.18 -4.27
C GLY A 150 22.66 9.80 -3.08
N ALA A 151 23.41 10.44 -2.18
CA ALA A 151 22.92 10.89 -0.87
C ALA A 151 21.81 11.96 -0.96
N LYS A 152 21.79 12.78 -2.00
CA LYS A 152 20.75 13.80 -2.19
C LYS A 152 19.35 13.17 -2.26
N GLN A 153 19.19 12.09 -3.02
CA GLN A 153 17.90 11.40 -3.15
C GLN A 153 17.49 10.71 -1.85
N GLU A 154 18.45 10.24 -1.06
CA GLU A 154 18.16 9.71 0.29
C GLU A 154 17.58 10.79 1.19
N VAL A 155 18.22 11.94 1.27
CA VAL A 155 17.75 13.06 2.10
C VAL A 155 16.36 13.50 1.66
N ILE A 156 16.13 13.67 0.35
CA ILE A 156 14.82 14.04 -0.18
C ILE A 156 13.76 12.98 0.20
N LEU A 157 14.08 11.70 0.06
CA LEU A 157 13.12 10.63 0.38
C LEU A 157 12.83 10.55 1.88
N ILE A 158 13.83 10.74 2.74
CA ILE A 158 13.65 10.78 4.20
C ILE A 158 12.74 11.94 4.57
N VAL A 159 12.99 13.14 4.07
CA VAL A 159 12.15 14.32 4.32
C VAL A 159 10.73 14.11 3.80
N ALA A 160 10.57 13.58 2.58
CA ALA A 160 9.26 13.27 2.01
C ALA A 160 8.52 12.19 2.82
N THR A 161 9.23 11.19 3.33
CA THR A 161 8.68 10.13 4.20
C THR A 161 8.14 10.72 5.49
N LEU A 162 8.92 11.57 6.17
CA LEU A 162 8.50 12.21 7.41
C LEU A 162 7.30 13.14 7.20
N ALA A 163 7.33 13.93 6.14
CA ALA A 163 6.21 14.82 5.77
C ALA A 163 4.93 14.01 5.47
N LEU A 164 5.03 12.95 4.66
CA LEU A 164 3.89 12.12 4.32
C LEU A 164 3.37 11.34 5.54
N TYR A 165 4.26 10.86 6.41
CA TYR A 165 3.87 10.23 7.67
C TYR A 165 3.09 11.19 8.57
N ALA A 166 3.54 12.45 8.69
CA ALA A 166 2.82 13.47 9.45
C ALA A 166 1.43 13.76 8.86
N VAL A 167 1.31 13.86 7.53
CA VAL A 167 0.00 14.04 6.85
C VAL A 167 -0.92 12.83 7.10
N ILE A 168 -0.41 11.61 6.90
CA ILE A 168 -1.20 10.39 7.08
C ILE A 168 -1.68 10.28 8.53
N THR A 169 -0.80 10.44 9.51
CA THR A 169 -1.17 10.36 10.94
C THR A 169 -2.11 11.48 11.35
N GLY A 170 -1.95 12.69 10.80
CA GLY A 170 -2.90 13.80 10.97
C GLY A 170 -4.30 13.48 10.44
N ILE A 171 -4.40 12.87 9.25
CA ILE A 171 -5.68 12.41 8.70
C ILE A 171 -6.31 11.32 9.58
N HIS A 172 -5.51 10.37 10.07
CA HIS A 172 -5.97 9.31 10.97
C HIS A 172 -6.56 9.90 12.26
N LEU A 173 -5.84 10.84 12.89
CA LEU A 173 -6.31 11.57 14.07
C LEU A 173 -7.60 12.35 13.79
N TRP A 174 -7.66 13.07 12.67
CA TRP A 174 -8.84 13.84 12.26
C TRP A 174 -10.08 12.96 12.03
N LEU A 175 -9.88 11.75 11.53
CA LEU A 175 -10.95 10.76 11.32
C LEU A 175 -11.29 9.97 12.59
N GLY A 176 -10.64 10.23 13.72
CA GLY A 176 -10.89 9.57 15.01
C GLY A 176 -10.11 8.28 15.23
N TYR A 177 -9.21 7.90 14.32
CA TYR A 177 -8.36 6.71 14.42
C TYR A 177 -6.99 7.13 14.94
N ASN A 178 -6.78 7.20 16.25
CA ASN A 178 -5.48 7.63 16.77
C ASN A 178 -4.42 6.51 16.68
N PRO A 179 -3.39 6.64 15.82
CA PRO A 179 -2.41 5.58 15.61
C PRO A 179 -1.39 5.45 16.76
N PHE A 180 -1.39 6.39 17.71
CA PHE A 180 -0.45 6.44 18.83
C PHE A 180 -1.03 5.87 20.13
N LEU A 181 -2.31 5.54 20.15
CA LEU A 181 -2.90 4.83 21.29
C LEU A 181 -2.49 3.37 21.17
N GLY A 182 -1.75 2.86 22.16
CA GLY A 182 -1.37 1.45 22.26
C GLY A 182 -2.54 0.51 22.61
N THR A 183 -3.77 1.02 22.51
CA THR A 183 -5.04 0.37 22.84
C THR A 183 -5.96 0.47 21.63
N TYR A 184 -6.57 -0.65 21.25
CA TYR A 184 -7.44 -0.76 20.08
C TYR A 184 -8.86 -1.07 20.55
N PRO A 185 -9.89 -0.44 19.94
CA PRO A 185 -11.29 -0.70 20.25
C PRO A 185 -11.72 -2.14 19.90
#